data_AF-U2T1I9-F1
#
_entry.id   AF-U2T1I9-F1
#
_cell.length_a   1.000
_cell.length_b   1.000
_cell.length_c   1.000
_cell.angle_alpha   90.00
_cell.angle_beta   90.00
_cell.angle_gamma   90.00
#
_symmetry.space_group_name_H-M   'P 1'
#
loop_
_entity.id
_entity.type
_entity.pdbx_description
1 polymer ?
#
loop_
_entity_poly.entity_id
_entity_poly.type
_entity_poly.pdbx_seq_one_letter_code
_entity_poly.pdbx_strand_id
1 'polypeptide(L)'
;MKFFPAEVNGGVPALKALAGPYGSMRFVPTGGIGPPNLTSYLSQPNVLACGGSWLAPKDLVAQGRFDEIREICRRSSYAMHGFELAHVGINCDDAAEAKEVATSFATLFGLPVYDKGGGCFASDMVDVVKGRLLGERGHIGVSCVDVDRAKAWFERRGYRFVEKGVNRDERGYTSVFLEGEVGGFAVRLRRR
;
A
#
# COMPACT_ATOMS: atom_id res chain seq x y z
N MET A 1 3.87 7.87 21.46
CA MET A 1 4.58 7.21 22.58
C MET A 1 5.65 6.26 22.05
N LYS A 2 6.83 6.18 22.68
CA LYS A 2 7.85 5.19 22.29
C LYS A 2 7.45 3.80 22.81
N PHE A 3 7.52 2.78 21.97
CA PHE A 3 7.31 1.39 22.35
C PHE A 3 8.64 0.63 22.20
N PHE A 4 9.27 0.28 23.33
CA PHE A 4 10.65 -0.24 23.33
C PHE A 4 10.90 -1.18 24.52
N PRO A 5 11.63 -2.29 24.30
CA PRO A 5 11.99 -2.88 23.01
C PRO A 5 10.77 -3.58 22.37
N ALA A 6 10.46 -3.25 21.12
CA ALA A 6 9.19 -3.63 20.48
C ALA A 6 9.00 -5.14 20.36
N GLU A 7 9.97 -5.87 19.80
CA GLU A 7 9.86 -7.33 19.65
C GLU A 7 9.79 -8.06 21.00
N VAL A 8 10.55 -7.61 22.00
CA VAL A 8 10.56 -8.22 23.34
C VAL A 8 9.23 -7.98 24.06
N ASN A 9 8.61 -6.81 23.85
CA ASN A 9 7.34 -6.45 24.47
C ASN A 9 6.11 -7.01 23.72
N GLY A 10 6.29 -8.04 22.87
CA GLY A 10 5.19 -8.70 22.17
C GLY A 10 4.82 -8.11 20.82
N GLY A 11 5.63 -7.17 20.29
CA GLY A 11 5.59 -6.71 18.90
C GLY A 11 4.23 -6.22 18.40
N VAL A 12 3.90 -6.57 17.14
CA VAL A 12 2.63 -6.22 16.49
C VAL A 12 1.40 -6.73 17.27
N PRO A 13 1.36 -7.96 17.80
CA PRO A 13 0.26 -8.42 18.65
C PRO A 13 -0.01 -7.51 19.85
N ALA A 14 1.04 -7.08 20.57
CA ALA A 14 0.90 -6.17 21.70
C ALA A 14 0.36 -4.80 21.25
N LEU A 15 0.86 -4.25 20.14
CA LEU A 15 0.35 -3.00 19.58
C LEU A 15 -1.14 -3.11 19.21
N LYS A 16 -1.59 -4.23 18.65
CA LYS A 16 -3.02 -4.46 18.37
C LYS A 16 -3.84 -4.49 19.67
N ALA A 17 -3.36 -5.19 20.69
CA ALA A 17 -4.05 -5.27 21.98
C ALA A 17 -4.18 -3.89 22.66
N LEU A 18 -3.16 -3.04 22.54
CA LEU A 18 -3.17 -1.68 23.08
C LEU A 18 -4.16 -0.75 22.37
N ALA A 19 -4.61 -1.06 21.15
CA ALA A 19 -5.59 -0.24 20.44
C ALA A 19 -6.96 -0.19 21.11
N GLY A 20 -7.32 -1.22 21.91
CA GLY A 20 -8.57 -1.24 22.68
C GLY A 20 -8.61 -0.18 23.79
N PRO A 21 -7.76 -0.30 24.83
CA PRO A 21 -7.75 0.65 25.94
C PRO A 21 -7.17 2.03 25.57
N TYR A 22 -6.36 2.14 24.50
CA TYR A 22 -5.67 3.37 24.11
C TYR A 22 -5.99 3.79 22.67
N GLY A 23 -7.27 3.88 22.30
CA GLY A 23 -7.72 4.14 20.92
C GLY A 23 -7.18 5.43 20.27
N SER A 24 -6.83 6.45 21.05
CA SER A 24 -6.22 7.70 20.55
C SER A 24 -4.69 7.69 20.53
N MET A 25 -4.04 6.69 21.13
CA MET A 25 -2.59 6.66 21.25
C MET A 25 -1.94 6.12 19.97
N ARG A 26 -0.88 6.82 19.55
CA ARG A 26 0.01 6.38 18.47
C ARG A 26 1.38 6.02 19.02
N PHE A 27 2.00 4.98 18.45
CA PHE A 27 3.26 4.41 18.89
C PHE A 27 4.37 4.59 17.87
N VAL A 28 5.59 4.72 18.38
CA VAL A 28 6.83 4.63 17.61
C VAL A 28 7.60 3.43 18.16
N PRO A 29 7.36 2.22 17.61
CA PRO A 29 8.07 1.02 18.01
C PRO A 29 9.54 1.09 17.60
N THR A 30 10.41 0.62 18.50
CA THR A 30 11.87 0.53 18.31
C THR A 30 12.39 -0.71 19.03
N GLY A 31 13.48 -1.31 18.54
CA GLY A 31 14.08 -2.53 19.12
C GLY A 31 13.54 -3.81 18.47
N GLY A 32 14.40 -4.47 17.69
CA GLY A 32 14.06 -5.68 16.92
C GLY A 32 13.33 -5.43 15.59
N ILE A 33 13.21 -4.16 15.17
CA ILE A 33 12.61 -3.80 13.88
C ILE A 33 13.72 -3.69 12.83
N GLY A 34 13.41 -4.12 11.61
CA GLY A 34 14.26 -4.01 10.42
C GLY A 34 13.47 -4.24 9.13
N PRO A 35 14.13 -4.29 7.96
CA PRO A 35 13.45 -4.50 6.68
C PRO A 35 12.48 -5.69 6.63
N PRO A 36 12.75 -6.86 7.27
CA PRO A 36 11.86 -8.02 7.20
C PRO A 36 10.49 -7.82 7.87
N ASN A 37 10.39 -7.00 8.92
CA ASN A 37 9.15 -6.81 9.69
C ASN A 37 8.60 -5.38 9.64
N LEU A 38 9.30 -4.45 8.98
CA LEU A 38 8.95 -3.02 8.92
C LEU A 38 7.51 -2.77 8.47
N THR A 39 7.08 -3.41 7.39
CA THR A 39 5.73 -3.24 6.83
C THR A 39 4.66 -3.78 7.78
N SER A 40 4.90 -4.91 8.46
CA SER A 40 3.99 -5.47 9.46
C SER A 40 3.67 -4.49 10.59
N TYR A 41 4.66 -3.73 11.05
CA TYR A 41 4.47 -2.66 12.02
C TYR A 41 3.74 -1.45 11.43
N LEU A 42 4.19 -0.97 10.26
CA LEU A 42 3.62 0.22 9.63
C LEU A 42 2.20 0.02 9.07
N SER A 43 1.73 -1.22 8.94
CA SER A 43 0.34 -1.56 8.62
C SER A 43 -0.62 -1.34 9.80
N GLN A 44 -0.11 -1.18 11.02
CA GLN A 44 -0.96 -0.98 12.18
C GLN A 44 -1.41 0.49 12.26
N PRO A 45 -2.73 0.77 12.40
CA PRO A 45 -3.25 2.14 12.40
C PRO A 45 -2.75 2.96 13.59
N ASN A 46 -2.32 2.31 14.67
CA ASN A 46 -1.76 2.96 15.85
C ASN A 46 -0.23 3.08 15.82
N VAL A 47 0.44 2.75 14.71
CA VAL A 47 1.89 2.96 14.53
C VAL A 47 2.13 4.15 13.63
N LEU A 48 2.84 5.16 14.15
CA LEU A 48 3.15 6.39 13.40
C LEU A 48 4.41 6.27 12.56
N ALA A 49 5.45 5.66 13.13
CA ALA A 49 6.76 5.50 12.52
C ALA A 49 7.49 4.34 13.20
N CYS A 50 8.49 3.76 12.54
CA CYS A 50 9.38 2.77 13.13
C CYS A 50 10.79 3.32 13.22
N GLY A 51 11.52 2.93 14.25
CA GLY A 51 12.96 3.20 14.35
C GLY A 51 13.75 1.93 14.59
N GLY A 52 14.99 1.92 14.11
CA GLY A 52 15.94 0.87 14.46
C GLY A 52 17.35 1.17 13.98
N SER A 53 18.28 0.42 14.55
CA SER A 53 19.72 0.59 14.34
C SER A 53 20.16 0.29 12.91
N TRP A 54 19.35 -0.42 12.12
CA TRP A 54 19.69 -0.74 10.73
C TRP A 54 19.84 0.50 9.85
N LEU A 55 19.15 1.61 10.16
CA LEU A 55 19.20 2.84 9.37
C LEU A 55 20.56 3.52 9.39
N ALA A 56 21.28 3.42 10.52
CA ALA A 56 22.61 3.98 10.71
C ALA A 56 23.48 2.98 11.49
N PRO A 57 23.98 1.92 10.83
CA PRO A 57 24.84 0.92 11.47
C PRO A 57 26.06 1.58 12.11
N LYS A 58 26.39 1.17 13.35
CA LYS A 58 27.44 1.82 14.16
C LYS A 58 28.82 1.74 13.50
N ASP A 59 29.10 0.64 12.82
CA ASP A 59 30.33 0.40 12.06
C ASP A 59 30.46 1.35 10.87
N LEU A 60 29.38 1.58 10.12
CA LEU A 60 29.37 2.53 9.01
C LEU A 60 29.54 3.98 9.48
N VAL A 61 28.92 4.33 10.62
CA VAL A 61 29.09 5.63 11.26
C VAL A 61 30.55 5.82 11.69
N ALA A 62 31.14 4.84 12.38
CA ALA A 62 32.53 4.90 12.84
C ALA A 62 33.54 4.99 11.68
N GLN A 63 33.23 4.39 10.53
CA GLN A 63 34.05 4.42 9.33
C GLN A 63 33.78 5.65 8.43
N GLY A 64 32.85 6.54 8.79
CA GLY A 64 32.47 7.69 7.97
C GLY A 64 31.80 7.32 6.64
N ARG A 65 31.22 6.12 6.51
CA ARG A 65 30.62 5.57 5.29
C ARG A 65 29.18 6.10 5.08
N PHE A 66 29.05 7.42 5.00
CA PHE A 66 27.74 8.09 4.93
C PHE A 66 26.97 7.83 3.63
N ASP A 67 27.67 7.57 2.52
CA ASP A 67 27.02 7.20 1.25
C ASP A 67 26.26 5.87 1.37
N GLU A 68 26.76 4.93 2.16
CA GLU A 68 26.07 3.66 2.40
C GLU A 68 24.89 3.82 3.34
N ILE A 69 25.03 4.66 4.36
CA ILE A 69 23.91 5.04 5.24
C ILE A 69 22.81 5.72 4.40
N ARG A 70 23.17 6.60 3.46
CA ARG A 70 22.23 7.22 2.54
C ARG A 70 21.49 6.18 1.71
N GLU A 71 22.19 5.18 1.17
CA GLU A 71 21.59 4.12 0.38
C GLU A 71 20.65 3.22 1.21
N ILE A 72 21.03 2.90 2.45
CA ILE A 72 20.17 2.18 3.40
C ILE A 72 18.89 2.96 3.68
N CYS A 73 19.00 4.25 3.97
CA CYS A 73 17.86 5.14 4.21
C CYS A 73 16.96 5.23 2.97
N ARG A 74 17.56 5.37 1.79
CA ARG A 74 16.83 5.38 0.51
C ARG A 74 16.03 4.10 0.35
N ARG A 75 16.67 2.93 0.40
CA ARG A 75 16.02 1.62 0.27
C ARG A 75 14.93 1.40 1.32
N SER A 76 15.19 1.79 2.56
CA SER A 76 14.21 1.70 3.64
C SER A 76 12.98 2.56 3.38
N SER A 77 13.17 3.76 2.81
CA SER A 77 12.05 4.61 2.38
C SER A 77 11.23 4.02 1.25
N TYR A 78 11.79 3.19 0.35
CA TYR A 78 10.99 2.45 -0.63
C TYR A 78 10.27 1.27 0.03
N ALA A 79 11.00 0.48 0.82
CA ALA A 79 10.48 -0.73 1.47
C ALA A 79 9.31 -0.45 2.42
N MET A 80 9.29 0.70 3.11
CA MET A 80 8.24 1.05 4.07
C MET A 80 6.83 1.17 3.46
N HIS A 81 6.73 1.32 2.13
CA HIS A 81 5.45 1.39 1.43
C HIS A 81 4.86 0.02 1.13
N GLY A 82 5.69 -1.03 1.04
CA GLY A 82 5.24 -2.38 0.72
C GLY A 82 4.49 -2.46 -0.62
N PHE A 83 5.03 -1.80 -1.65
CA PHE A 83 4.41 -1.80 -2.97
C PHE A 83 4.42 -3.21 -3.58
N GLU A 84 3.24 -3.73 -3.89
CA GLU A 84 3.06 -5.02 -4.56
C GLU A 84 1.99 -4.89 -5.64
N LEU A 85 2.18 -5.57 -6.78
CA LEU A 85 1.15 -5.67 -7.80
C LEU A 85 -0.09 -6.36 -7.19
N ALA A 86 -1.23 -5.67 -7.22
CA ALA A 86 -2.47 -6.17 -6.65
C ALA A 86 -3.34 -6.80 -7.74
N HIS A 87 -3.65 -6.02 -8.77
CA HIS A 87 -4.64 -6.43 -9.79
C HIS A 87 -4.47 -5.67 -11.09
N VAL A 88 -5.05 -6.19 -12.16
CA VAL A 88 -5.27 -5.48 -13.41
C VAL A 88 -6.74 -5.08 -13.51
N GLY A 89 -6.96 -3.81 -13.84
CA GLY A 89 -8.25 -3.23 -14.13
C GLY A 89 -8.52 -3.25 -15.62
N ILE A 90 -9.68 -3.77 -16.02
CA ILE A 90 -10.09 -3.86 -17.42
C ILE A 90 -11.29 -2.95 -17.63
N ASN A 91 -11.19 -2.00 -18.55
CA ASN A 91 -12.34 -1.19 -18.95
C ASN A 91 -13.18 -1.98 -19.97
N CYS A 92 -14.49 -2.02 -19.79
CA CYS A 92 -15.45 -2.57 -20.74
C CYS A 92 -16.40 -1.47 -21.23
N ASP A 93 -17.17 -1.74 -22.28
CA ASP A 93 -18.15 -0.80 -22.82
C ASP A 93 -19.41 -0.74 -21.94
N ASP A 94 -19.83 -1.89 -21.38
CA ASP A 94 -21.02 -1.97 -20.54
C ASP A 94 -20.93 -3.05 -19.45
N ALA A 95 -22.04 -3.20 -18.69
CA ALA A 95 -22.14 -4.14 -17.60
C ALA A 95 -22.26 -5.62 -18.03
N ALA A 96 -22.78 -5.89 -19.23
CA ALA A 96 -22.90 -7.24 -19.76
C ALA A 96 -21.53 -7.77 -20.15
N GLU A 97 -20.75 -6.98 -20.90
CA GLU A 97 -19.36 -7.31 -21.25
C GLU A 97 -18.50 -7.47 -19.99
N ALA A 98 -18.60 -6.54 -19.04
CA ALA A 98 -17.82 -6.62 -17.80
C ALA A 98 -18.09 -7.91 -17.02
N LYS A 99 -19.35 -8.36 -16.98
CA LYS A 99 -19.73 -9.61 -16.35
C LYS A 99 -19.17 -10.81 -17.10
N GLU A 100 -19.23 -10.81 -18.43
CA GLU A 100 -18.66 -11.87 -19.27
C GLU A 100 -17.16 -12.02 -19.02
N VAL A 101 -16.40 -10.92 -19.11
CA VAL A 101 -14.95 -10.92 -18.88
C VAL A 101 -14.60 -11.41 -17.47
N ALA A 102 -15.28 -10.90 -16.44
CA ALA A 102 -15.05 -11.36 -15.07
C ALA A 102 -15.36 -12.85 -14.89
N THR A 103 -16.44 -13.34 -15.50
CA THR A 103 -16.79 -14.76 -15.50
C THR A 103 -15.75 -15.60 -16.22
N SER A 104 -15.20 -15.16 -17.36
CA SER A 104 -14.15 -15.89 -18.07
C SER A 104 -12.90 -16.10 -17.20
N PHE A 105 -12.41 -15.04 -16.54
CA PHE A 105 -11.30 -15.17 -15.58
C PHE A 105 -11.65 -16.08 -14.42
N ALA A 106 -12.84 -15.91 -13.85
CA ALA A 106 -13.28 -16.72 -12.72
C ALA A 106 -13.37 -18.21 -13.08
N THR A 107 -13.86 -18.57 -14.26
CA THR A 107 -13.89 -19.95 -14.74
C THR A 107 -12.49 -20.50 -14.98
N LEU A 108 -11.59 -19.73 -15.60
CA LEU A 108 -10.23 -20.17 -15.89
C LEU A 108 -9.41 -20.48 -14.62
N PHE A 109 -9.61 -19.68 -13.57
CA PHE A 109 -8.80 -19.78 -12.34
C PHE A 109 -9.56 -20.34 -11.13
N GLY A 110 -10.82 -20.74 -11.30
CA GLY A 110 -11.65 -21.29 -10.21
C GLY A 110 -11.98 -20.27 -9.12
N LEU A 111 -12.23 -19.01 -9.49
CA LEU A 111 -12.47 -17.90 -8.56
C LEU A 111 -13.96 -17.58 -8.41
N PRO A 112 -14.38 -16.99 -7.28
CA PRO A 112 -15.71 -16.42 -7.16
C PRO A 112 -15.86 -15.16 -8.02
N VAL A 113 -17.07 -14.92 -8.53
CA VAL A 113 -17.45 -13.66 -9.19
C VAL A 113 -18.20 -12.78 -8.21
N TYR A 114 -17.79 -11.52 -8.09
CA TYR A 114 -18.53 -10.50 -7.35
C TYR A 114 -19.01 -9.41 -8.30
N ASP A 115 -20.27 -9.03 -8.21
CA ASP A 115 -20.82 -7.87 -8.88
C ASP A 115 -21.12 -6.80 -7.83
N LYS A 116 -20.39 -5.69 -7.85
CA LYS A 116 -20.51 -4.62 -6.84
C LYS A 116 -20.27 -3.26 -7.46
N GLY A 117 -21.24 -2.35 -7.28
CA GLY A 117 -21.13 -0.96 -7.71
C GLY A 117 -20.83 -0.87 -9.22
N GLY A 118 -19.74 -0.18 -9.56
CA GLY A 118 -19.33 0.07 -10.95
C GLY A 118 -18.50 -1.04 -11.61
N GLY A 119 -18.36 -2.23 -10.99
CA GLY A 119 -17.48 -3.29 -11.49
C GLY A 119 -18.00 -4.71 -11.29
N CYS A 120 -17.42 -5.63 -12.06
CA CYS A 120 -17.49 -7.08 -11.89
C CYS A 120 -16.08 -7.59 -11.59
N PHE A 121 -15.94 -8.49 -10.62
CA PHE A 121 -14.65 -8.89 -10.08
C PHE A 121 -14.50 -10.40 -10.10
N ALA A 122 -13.36 -10.90 -10.60
CA ALA A 122 -12.94 -12.28 -10.42
C ALA A 122 -12.02 -12.34 -9.20
N SER A 123 -12.59 -12.62 -8.02
CA SER A 123 -11.93 -12.40 -6.73
C SER A 123 -11.32 -10.98 -6.63
N ASP A 124 -10.10 -10.89 -6.12
CA ASP A 124 -9.20 -9.75 -6.10
C ASP A 124 -8.22 -9.74 -7.30
N MET A 125 -8.28 -10.75 -8.17
CA MET A 125 -7.33 -10.91 -9.28
C MET A 125 -7.54 -9.88 -10.39
N VAL A 126 -8.80 -9.65 -10.78
CA VAL A 126 -9.15 -8.72 -11.88
C VAL A 126 -10.34 -7.84 -11.47
N ASP A 127 -10.18 -6.54 -11.71
CA ASP A 127 -11.16 -5.47 -11.47
C ASP A 127 -11.77 -5.03 -12.80
N VAL A 128 -12.87 -5.65 -13.23
CA VAL A 128 -13.51 -5.34 -14.51
C VAL A 128 -14.51 -4.22 -14.33
N VAL A 129 -14.29 -3.10 -14.99
CA VAL A 129 -15.11 -1.89 -14.88
C VAL A 129 -16.25 -1.98 -15.89
N LYS A 130 -17.49 -1.70 -15.45
CA LYS A 130 -18.72 -1.70 -16.28
C LYS A 130 -18.83 -0.48 -17.23
N GLY A 131 -17.69 -0.02 -17.73
CA GLY A 131 -17.52 1.25 -18.42
C GLY A 131 -16.03 1.62 -18.43
N ARG A 132 -15.76 2.92 -18.61
CA ARG A 132 -14.38 3.45 -18.65
C ARG A 132 -14.04 4.25 -17.40
N LEU A 133 -13.10 3.74 -16.60
CA LEU A 133 -12.57 4.49 -15.45
C LEU A 133 -11.41 5.41 -15.86
N LEU A 134 -10.19 4.90 -15.93
CA LEU A 134 -8.97 5.62 -16.30
C LEU A 134 -8.06 4.66 -17.07
N GLY A 135 -7.12 5.23 -17.82
CA GLY A 135 -6.18 4.49 -18.65
C GLY A 135 -6.77 4.04 -19.99
N GLU A 136 -6.00 4.18 -21.05
CA GLU A 136 -6.38 3.68 -22.38
C GLU A 136 -6.66 2.17 -22.34
N ARG A 137 -5.80 1.42 -21.64
CA ARG A 137 -5.81 -0.04 -21.50
C ARG A 137 -6.36 -0.51 -20.16
N GLY A 138 -6.99 0.39 -19.40
CA GLY A 138 -7.42 0.14 -18.02
C GLY A 138 -6.37 0.58 -17.00
N HIS A 139 -6.32 -0.08 -15.84
CA HIS A 139 -5.43 0.33 -14.75
C HIS A 139 -4.62 -0.80 -14.16
N ILE A 140 -3.48 -0.45 -13.56
CA ILE A 140 -2.68 -1.36 -12.74
C ILE A 140 -2.87 -0.94 -11.28
N GLY A 141 -3.43 -1.85 -10.49
CA GLY A 141 -3.53 -1.71 -9.04
C GLY A 141 -2.22 -2.09 -8.37
N VAL A 142 -1.64 -1.16 -7.62
CA VAL A 142 -0.48 -1.40 -6.74
C VAL A 142 -0.93 -1.25 -5.30
N SER A 143 -0.87 -2.35 -4.54
CA SER A 143 -1.15 -2.30 -3.11
C SER A 143 -0.01 -1.61 -2.37
N CYS A 144 -0.34 -0.93 -1.28
CA CYS A 144 0.62 -0.34 -0.36
C CYS A 144 0.07 -0.38 1.07
N VAL A 145 0.98 -0.27 2.03
CA VAL A 145 0.65 -0.34 3.46
C VAL A 145 -0.23 0.84 3.91
N ASP A 146 0.03 2.02 3.36
CA ASP A 146 -0.61 3.27 3.76
C ASP A 146 -0.64 4.23 2.56
N VAL A 147 -1.84 4.53 2.07
CA VAL A 147 -2.04 5.32 0.84
C VAL A 147 -1.73 6.79 1.10
N ASP A 148 -2.09 7.35 2.24
CA ASP A 148 -1.76 8.72 2.63
C ASP A 148 -0.24 8.94 2.63
N ARG A 149 0.50 8.03 3.27
CA ARG A 149 1.97 8.05 3.33
C ARG A 149 2.58 7.87 1.94
N ALA A 150 2.07 6.94 1.13
CA ALA A 150 2.55 6.71 -0.23
C ALA A 150 2.29 7.93 -1.13
N LYS A 151 1.08 8.48 -1.09
CA LYS A 151 0.68 9.68 -1.83
C LYS A 151 1.59 10.86 -1.50
N ALA A 152 1.78 11.16 -0.21
CA ALA A 152 2.67 12.24 0.22
C ALA A 152 4.14 12.00 -0.20
N TRP A 153 4.58 10.75 -0.27
CA TRP A 153 5.92 10.39 -0.72
C TRP A 153 6.13 10.59 -2.22
N PHE A 154 5.11 10.29 -3.03
CA PHE A 154 5.07 10.56 -4.47
C PHE A 154 4.96 12.07 -4.75
N GLU A 155 4.12 12.80 -4.03
CA GLU A 155 3.97 14.27 -4.20
C GLU A 155 5.26 15.03 -3.91
N ARG A 156 6.01 14.63 -2.87
CA ARG A 156 7.36 15.16 -2.61
C ARG A 156 8.37 14.90 -3.74
N ARG A 157 8.05 14.00 -4.67
CA ARG A 157 8.86 13.67 -5.85
C ARG A 157 8.29 14.28 -7.14
N GLY A 158 7.29 15.15 -7.04
CA GLY A 158 6.71 15.86 -8.18
C GLY A 158 5.58 15.10 -8.89
N TYR A 159 5.18 13.93 -8.41
CA TYR A 159 4.01 13.23 -8.94
C TYR A 159 2.72 13.88 -8.44
N ARG A 160 1.67 13.79 -9.24
CA ARG A 160 0.33 14.31 -8.93
C ARG A 160 -0.69 13.18 -8.96
N PHE A 161 -1.88 13.46 -8.44
CA PHE A 161 -2.98 12.51 -8.34
C PHE A 161 -4.25 13.13 -8.89
N VAL A 162 -5.11 12.31 -9.49
CA VAL A 162 -6.41 12.75 -10.01
C VAL A 162 -7.53 12.44 -9.02
N GLU A 163 -8.59 13.25 -9.02
CA GLU A 163 -9.77 13.05 -8.16
C GLU A 163 -10.65 11.86 -8.60
N LYS A 164 -10.63 11.52 -9.89
CA LYS A 164 -11.41 10.41 -10.42
C LYS A 164 -10.90 9.08 -9.84
N GLY A 165 -11.82 8.29 -9.24
CA GLY A 165 -11.48 6.99 -8.67
C GLY A 165 -10.79 7.05 -7.30
N VAL A 166 -10.83 8.20 -6.64
CA VAL A 166 -10.43 8.34 -5.23
C VAL A 166 -11.46 7.69 -4.32
N ASN A 167 -10.99 6.85 -3.40
CA ASN A 167 -11.81 6.28 -2.32
C ASN A 167 -11.17 6.58 -0.96
N ARG A 168 -12.02 6.79 0.05
CA ARG A 168 -11.61 7.07 1.42
C ARG A 168 -12.52 6.36 2.42
N ASP A 169 -11.99 6.13 3.61
CA ASP A 169 -12.74 5.76 4.80
C ASP A 169 -12.31 6.60 6.00
N GLU A 170 -12.78 6.26 7.20
CA GLU A 170 -12.42 6.95 8.45
C GLU A 170 -10.91 6.97 8.75
N ARG A 171 -10.13 6.08 8.12
CA ARG A 171 -8.67 5.98 8.29
C ARG A 171 -7.88 6.73 7.22
N GLY A 172 -8.53 7.40 6.27
CA GLY A 172 -7.89 8.15 5.19
C GLY A 172 -8.15 7.54 3.81
N TYR A 173 -7.19 7.66 2.90
CA TYR A 173 -7.35 7.12 1.55
C TYR A 173 -7.29 5.59 1.55
N THR A 174 -8.21 4.99 0.80
CA THR A 174 -8.20 3.56 0.49
C THR A 174 -7.74 3.32 -0.95
N SER A 175 -7.98 4.26 -1.86
CA SER A 175 -7.35 4.27 -3.18
C SER A 175 -7.22 5.66 -3.79
N VAL A 176 -6.18 5.85 -4.60
CA VAL A 176 -5.94 7.05 -5.41
C VAL A 176 -5.28 6.67 -6.74
N PHE A 177 -5.42 7.51 -7.76
CA PHE A 177 -4.77 7.34 -9.05
C PHE A 177 -3.70 8.39 -9.29
N LEU A 178 -2.52 7.98 -9.77
CA LEU A 178 -1.52 8.92 -10.26
C LEU A 178 -2.04 9.64 -11.52
N GLU A 179 -1.62 10.89 -11.69
CA GLU A 179 -1.83 11.63 -12.95
C GLU A 179 -0.92 11.06 -14.05
N GLY A 180 -1.49 10.88 -15.25
CA GLY A 180 -0.82 10.28 -16.40
C GLY A 180 -0.97 8.75 -16.46
N GLU A 181 -0.27 8.15 -17.43
CA GLU A 181 -0.31 6.73 -17.72
C GLU A 181 1.09 6.14 -17.87
N VAL A 182 1.24 4.87 -17.53
CA VAL A 182 2.46 4.09 -17.74
C VAL A 182 2.13 2.95 -18.71
N GLY A 183 2.64 3.04 -19.94
CA GLY A 183 2.39 2.02 -20.97
C GLY A 183 0.92 1.90 -21.41
N GLY A 184 0.15 2.98 -21.29
CA GLY A 184 -1.29 3.03 -21.58
C GLY A 184 -2.18 2.61 -20.40
N PHE A 185 -1.60 2.34 -19.23
CA PHE A 185 -2.35 2.01 -18.01
C PHE A 185 -2.31 3.16 -17.01
N ALA A 186 -3.46 3.49 -16.43
CA ALA A 186 -3.48 4.32 -15.24
C ALA A 186 -2.92 3.53 -14.04
N VAL A 187 -2.21 4.20 -13.12
CA VAL A 187 -1.64 3.54 -11.94
C VAL A 187 -2.47 3.90 -10.71
N ARG A 188 -3.11 2.90 -10.09
CA ARG A 188 -3.89 3.04 -8.86
C ARG A 188 -3.05 2.59 -7.67
N LEU A 189 -2.88 3.45 -6.67
CA LEU A 189 -2.47 3.01 -5.33
C LEU A 189 -3.70 2.56 -4.56
N ARG A 190 -3.59 1.42 -3.86
CA ARG A 190 -4.65 0.86 -3.01
C ARG A 190 -4.07 0.48 -1.66
N ARG A 191 -4.84 0.69 -0.58
CA ARG A 191 -4.45 0.19 0.75
C ARG A 191 -4.63 -1.32 0.80
N ARG A 192 -3.62 -2.02 1.32
CA ARG A 192 -3.68 -3.45 1.60
C ARG A 192 -4.75 -3.76 2.65
#